data_AF-A0A9E2Y0Y3-F1
#
_entry.id   AF-A0A9E2Y0Y3-F1
#
_cell.length_a   1.000
_cell.length_b   1.000
_cell.length_c   1.000
_cell.angle_alpha   90.00
_cell.angle_beta   90.00
_cell.angle_gamma   90.00
#
_symmetry.space_group_name_H-M   'P 1'
#
loop_
_entity.id
_entity.type
_entity.pdbx_description
1 polymer ?
#
loop_
_entity_poly.entity_id
_entity_poly.type
_entity_poly.pdbx_seq_one_letter_code
_entity_poly.pdbx_strand_id
1 'polypeptide(L)' 'MSTVWPEIPYKAWEETCAALHLYAEIVGKYRLAQSPWVNHSWHATFYISARGFTTSLIPDATGIEIVFDLINSTVIGA' A
#
# COMPACT_ATOMS: atom_id res chain seq x y z
N MET A 1 25.10 1.28 22.23
CA MET A 1 24.05 0.28 22.54
C MET A 1 23.78 -0.47 21.25
N SER A 2 24.12 -1.76 21.18
CA SER A 2 23.76 -2.59 20.03
C SER A 2 22.33 -3.08 20.27
N THR A 3 21.36 -2.36 19.71
CA THR A 3 20.00 -2.87 19.61
C THR A 3 19.96 -3.74 18.36
N VAL A 4 20.09 -5.05 18.54
CA VAL A 4 19.89 -6.02 17.46
C VAL A 4 18.45 -5.84 16.96
N TRP A 5 18.29 -5.48 15.69
CA TRP A 5 16.96 -5.40 15.09
C TRP A 5 16.28 -6.77 15.14
N PRO A 6 14.97 -6.82 15.38
CA PRO A 6 14.23 -8.07 15.34
C PRO A 6 14.36 -8.70 13.95
N GLU A 7 14.52 -10.02 13.91
CA GLU A 7 14.45 -10.77 12.66
C GLU A 7 13.03 -10.70 12.08
N ILE A 8 12.93 -10.62 10.75
CA ILE A 8 11.65 -10.66 10.02
C ILE A 8 11.71 -11.86 9.06
N PRO A 9 11.55 -13.10 9.57
CA PRO A 9 11.75 -14.30 8.77
C PRO A 9 10.63 -14.48 7.75
N TYR A 10 10.96 -14.32 6.46
CA TYR A 10 9.99 -14.40 5.35
C TYR A 10 9.10 -15.64 5.39
N LYS A 11 9.67 -16.82 5.70
CA LYS A 11 8.95 -18.09 5.60
C LYS A 11 7.70 -18.16 6.49
N ALA A 12 7.70 -17.48 7.63
CA ALA A 12 6.57 -17.49 8.56
C ALA A 12 5.34 -16.71 8.04
N TRP A 13 5.52 -15.80 7.08
CA TRP A 13 4.46 -14.91 6.58
C TRP A 13 4.38 -14.86 5.05
N GLU A 14 4.98 -15.82 4.36
CA GLU A 14 5.04 -15.90 2.90
C GLU A 14 3.66 -15.81 2.23
N GLU A 15 2.66 -16.55 2.74
CA GLU A 15 1.30 -16.50 2.19
C GLU A 15 0.65 -15.12 2.39
N THR A 16 0.89 -14.50 3.55
CA THR A 16 0.41 -13.14 3.83
C THR A 16 1.10 -12.12 2.92
N CYS A 17 2.39 -12.28 2.68
CA CYS A 17 3.15 -11.44 1.75
C CYS A 17 2.59 -11.55 0.32
N ALA A 18 2.32 -12.77 -0.14
CA ALA A 18 1.76 -13.03 -1.47
C ALA A 18 0.38 -12.39 -1.62
N ALA A 19 -0.50 -12.54 -0.62
CA ALA A 19 -1.79 -11.88 -0.61
C ALA A 19 -1.64 -10.36 -0.62
N LEU A 20 -0.85 -9.79 0.30
CA LEU A 20 -0.64 -8.35 0.39
C LEU A 20 -0.09 -7.76 -0.91
N HIS A 21 0.84 -8.46 -1.56
CA HIS A 21 1.38 -8.08 -2.86
C HIS A 21 0.27 -7.96 -3.91
N LEU A 22 -0.58 -8.97 -4.05
CA LEU A 22 -1.65 -8.97 -5.06
C LEU A 22 -2.68 -7.85 -4.80
N TYR A 23 -3.01 -7.58 -3.54
CA TYR A 23 -3.92 -6.49 -3.19
C TYR A 23 -3.29 -5.13 -3.51
N ALA A 24 -2.00 -4.95 -3.17
CA ALA A 24 -1.25 -3.75 -3.51
C ALA A 24 -1.15 -3.55 -5.04
N GLU A 25 -0.99 -4.63 -5.82
CA GLU A 25 -1.02 -4.54 -7.28
C GLU A 25 -2.36 -4.05 -7.81
N ILE A 26 -3.48 -4.59 -7.33
CA ILE A 26 -4.82 -4.18 -7.76
C ILE A 26 -5.05 -2.70 -7.46
N VAL A 27 -4.74 -2.26 -6.24
CA VAL A 27 -4.90 -0.87 -5.83
C VAL A 27 -3.94 0.05 -6.60
N GLY A 28 -2.69 -0.38 -6.82
CA GLY A 28 -1.71 0.37 -7.60
C GLY A 28 -2.14 0.55 -9.06
N LYS A 29 -2.70 -0.50 -9.69
CA LYS A 29 -3.28 -0.42 -11.04
C LYS A 29 -4.46 0.54 -11.10
N TYR A 30 -5.34 0.52 -10.09
CA TYR A 30 -6.46 1.45 -10.00
C TYR A 30 -5.97 2.90 -9.91
N ARG A 31 -5.04 3.21 -9.00
CA ARG A 31 -4.45 4.55 -8.88
C ARG A 31 -3.77 5.01 -10.17
N LEU A 32 -3.00 4.13 -10.81
CA LEU A 32 -2.32 4.40 -12.07
C LEU A 32 -3.31 4.76 -13.19
N ALA A 33 -4.47 4.09 -13.23
CA ALA A 33 -5.50 4.33 -14.24
C ALA A 33 -6.33 5.61 -13.98
N GLN A 34 -6.57 5.94 -12.71
CA GLN A 34 -7.46 7.05 -12.32
C GLN A 34 -6.76 8.39 -12.07
N SER A 35 -5.43 8.40 -11.99
CA SER A 35 -4.66 9.63 -11.73
C SER A 35 -4.10 10.22 -13.02
N PRO A 36 -3.93 11.56 -13.13
CA PRO A 36 -3.23 12.17 -14.25
C PRO A 36 -1.82 11.57 -14.42
N TRP A 37 -1.46 11.27 -15.66
CA TRP A 37 -0.16 10.70 -15.96
C TRP A 37 0.98 11.66 -15.56
N VAL A 38 1.94 11.12 -14.82
CA VAL A 38 3.20 11.79 -14.47
C VAL A 38 4.32 10.92 -15.00
N ASN A 39 5.39 11.55 -15.49
CA ASN A 39 6.55 10.87 -16.07
C ASN A 39 6.96 9.65 -15.25
N HIS A 40 7.19 8.53 -15.94
CA HIS A 40 7.56 7.24 -15.35
C HIS A 40 6.57 6.72 -14.28
N SER A 41 5.29 7.07 -14.38
CA SER A 41 4.26 6.65 -13.44
C SER A 41 4.56 7.05 -11.98
N TRP A 42 5.33 8.11 -11.73
CA TRP A 42 5.74 8.49 -10.36
C TRP A 42 4.55 8.73 -9.41
N HIS A 43 3.39 9.08 -9.97
CA HIS A 43 2.15 9.28 -9.23
C HIS A 43 1.53 7.98 -8.66
N ALA A 44 1.95 6.78 -9.07
CA ALA A 44 1.32 5.52 -8.67
C ALA A 44 1.89 4.90 -7.37
N THR A 45 2.83 5.58 -6.71
CA THR A 45 3.57 5.08 -5.53
C THR A 45 2.76 5.17 -4.24
N PHE A 46 2.71 4.10 -3.43
CA PHE A 46 2.09 4.15 -2.10
C PHE A 46 2.90 5.01 -1.12
N TYR A 47 2.21 5.67 -0.18
CA TYR A 47 2.80 6.45 0.91
C TYR A 47 2.74 5.68 2.22
N ILE A 48 3.84 5.66 2.96
CA ILE A 48 3.95 4.91 4.22
C ILE A 48 3.36 5.74 5.38
N SER A 49 2.67 5.05 6.29
CA SER A 49 2.24 5.58 7.59
C SER A 49 2.78 4.72 8.72
N ALA A 50 2.58 5.14 9.97
CA ALA A 50 2.95 4.33 11.13
C ALA A 50 2.17 2.99 11.24
N ARG A 51 1.07 2.82 10.48
CA ARG A 51 0.19 1.64 10.53
C ARG A 51 0.26 0.76 9.28
N GLY A 52 0.92 1.22 8.22
CA GLY A 52 0.90 0.54 6.93
C GLY A 52 1.16 1.52 5.79
N PHE A 53 0.30 1.55 4.78
CA PHE A 53 0.47 2.43 3.62
C PHE A 53 -0.86 2.83 2.97
N THR A 54 -0.84 3.95 2.25
CA THR A 54 -2.01 4.55 1.60
C THR A 54 -1.72 5.00 0.17
N THR A 55 -2.77 5.17 -0.63
CA THR A 55 -2.70 5.77 -1.96
C THR A 55 -2.64 7.31 -1.95
N SER A 56 -2.89 7.99 -0.82
CA SER A 56 -3.34 9.40 -0.89
C SER A 56 -4.63 9.51 -1.74
N LEU A 57 -5.16 10.73 -1.87
CA LEU A 57 -6.34 11.00 -2.69
C LEU A 57 -6.10 10.62 -4.16
N ILE A 58 -6.89 9.67 -4.65
CA ILE A 58 -7.04 9.33 -6.06
C ILE A 58 -8.20 10.17 -6.60
N PRO A 59 -8.02 10.91 -7.71
CA PRO A 59 -9.05 11.80 -8.25
C PRO A 59 -10.10 11.02 -9.05
N ASP A 60 -10.86 10.14 -8.39
CA ASP A 60 -12.04 9.46 -8.95
C ASP A 60 -13.32 9.98 -8.27
N ALA A 61 -14.27 10.49 -9.05
CA ALA A 61 -15.48 11.18 -8.57
C ALA A 61 -15.18 12.28 -7.54
N THR A 62 -15.64 12.13 -6.29
CA THR A 62 -15.36 13.06 -5.18
C THR A 62 -13.97 12.90 -4.57
N GLY A 63 -13.20 11.93 -5.09
CA GLY A 63 -11.93 11.48 -4.53
C GLY A 63 -12.13 10.23 -3.67
N ILE A 64 -11.15 9.33 -3.74
CA ILE A 64 -11.07 8.13 -2.89
C ILE A 64 -9.64 7.94 -2.42
N GLU A 65 -9.47 7.56 -1.15
CA GLU A 65 -8.21 7.10 -0.59
C GLU A 65 -8.34 5.64 -0.16
N ILE A 66 -7.36 4.81 -0.54
CA ILE A 66 -7.29 3.41 -0.09
C ILE A 66 -6.16 3.29 0.92
N VAL A 67 -6.50 2.84 2.12
CA VAL A 67 -5.58 2.65 3.25
C VAL A 67 -5.45 1.16 3.58
N PHE A 68 -4.21 0.68 3.61
CA PHE A 68 -3.83 -0.60 4.16
C PHE A 68 -3.40 -0.41 5.63
N ASP A 69 -4.29 -0.75 6.57
CA ASP A 69 -3.95 -0.82 8.00
C ASP A 69 -3.43 -2.23 8.30
N LEU A 70 -2.12 -2.37 8.39
CA LEU A 70 -1.42 -3.64 8.63
C LEU A 70 -1.42 -4.04 10.11
N ILE A 71 -1.83 -3.15 11.02
CA ILE A 71 -1.96 -3.46 12.45
C ILE A 71 -3.31 -4.15 12.70
N ASN A 72 -4.38 -3.63 12.07
CA ASN A 72 -5.73 -4.19 12.20
C ASN A 72 -6.07 -5.23 11.12
N SER A 73 -5.19 -5.44 10.14
CA SER A 73 -5.41 -6.34 9.00
C SER A 73 -6.66 -5.97 8.18
N THR A 74 -6.83 -4.68 7.88
CA THR A 74 -7.99 -4.15 7.15
C THR A 74 -7.58 -3.25 5.98
N VAL A 75 -8.37 -3.30 4.90
CA VAL A 75 -8.31 -2.34 3.79
C VAL A 75 -9.53 -1.44 3.86
N ILE A 76 -9.31 -0.13 3.86
CA ILE A 76 -10.35 0.89 4.01
C ILE A 76 -10.38 1.75 2.74
N GLY A 77 -11.56 1.97 2.17
CA GLY A 77 -11.81 3.01 1.17
C GLY A 77 -12.49 4.19 1.85
N ALA A 78 -11.81 5.34 1.88
CA ALA A 78 -12.26 6.58 2.51
C ALA A 78 -12.46 7.70 1.48
#